data_AF-A0A7S1HW12-F1
#
_entry.id   AF-A0A7S1HW12-F1
#
_cell.length_a   1.000
_cell.length_b   1.000
_cell.length_c   1.000
_cell.angle_alpha   90.00
_cell.angle_beta   90.00
_cell.angle_gamma   90.00
#
_symmetry.space_group_name_H-M   'P 1'
#
loop_
_entity.id
_entity.type
_entity.pdbx_description
1 polymer ?
#
loop_
_entity_poly.entity_id
_entity_poly.type
_entity_poly.pdbx_seq_one_letter_code
_entity_poly.pdbx_strand_id
1 'polypeptide(L)'
;MPTGRCPLLHGSVHAGPYPGYVHGARPEICRHGCQPRLDHDLALTPEERLIRDALEFQELYHAENQSDPEVEAARITEILQDIAATGTYTHTFDELEYGARVAWRNAPKCANRKFWGELKLLDRRQVTSAKGMHQACLDHLELAARNGVSAAYISVFPPAPPGSTAGPRVWNDQLLRYAGYRGPQGSILGDRVSLPFTELLQRRLGWAPAACPGPFDVLPLVLQADPTEPPELFDIPSTFVPEVAIWHPEYPWLADLGLKWYAITAF
;
A
#
# COMPACT_ATOMS: atom_id res chain seq x y z
N MET A 1 -19.88 -29.52 -6.72
CA MET A 1 -19.10 -28.28 -6.59
C MET A 1 -19.07 -27.91 -5.12
N PRO A 2 -17.91 -27.54 -4.55
CA PRO A 2 -17.87 -27.04 -3.18
C PRO A 2 -18.83 -25.85 -3.08
N THR A 3 -19.71 -25.87 -2.08
CA THR A 3 -20.66 -24.80 -1.80
C THR A 3 -19.92 -23.51 -1.48
N GLY A 4 -19.73 -22.63 -2.46
CA GLY A 4 -19.17 -21.28 -2.21
C GLY A 4 -18.13 -20.76 -3.20
N ARG A 5 -17.75 -21.52 -4.22
CA ARG A 5 -16.86 -20.99 -5.26
C ARG A 5 -17.62 -20.18 -6.31
N CYS A 6 -17.04 -19.06 -6.73
CA CYS A 6 -17.47 -18.35 -7.94
C CYS A 6 -17.38 -19.35 -9.12
N PRO A 7 -18.44 -19.54 -9.93
CA PRO A 7 -18.41 -20.47 -11.06
C PRO A 7 -17.42 -20.06 -12.17
N LEU A 8 -16.85 -18.85 -12.09
CA LEU A 8 -15.81 -18.35 -12.99
C LEU A 8 -14.38 -18.45 -12.41
N LEU A 9 -14.20 -19.03 -11.21
CA LEU A 9 -12.90 -19.21 -10.54
C LEU A 9 -12.08 -17.92 -10.33
N HIS A 10 -12.69 -16.75 -10.41
CA HIS A 10 -12.04 -15.52 -9.95
C HIS A 10 -11.85 -15.62 -8.44
N GLY A 11 -10.61 -15.44 -7.97
CA GLY A 11 -10.28 -15.39 -6.55
C GLY A 11 -11.22 -14.45 -5.79
N SER A 12 -11.50 -14.79 -4.54
CA SER A 12 -12.27 -14.00 -3.57
C SER A 12 -11.60 -12.64 -3.33
N VAL A 13 -11.77 -11.67 -4.23
CA VAL A 13 -11.25 -10.31 -4.02
C VAL A 13 -12.17 -9.56 -3.06
N HIS A 14 -12.04 -9.86 -1.76
CA HIS A 14 -12.66 -9.11 -0.68
C HIS A 14 -11.87 -7.84 -0.42
N ALA A 15 -12.14 -6.78 -1.18
CA ALA A 15 -11.64 -5.44 -0.86
C ALA A 15 -12.77 -4.62 -0.23
N GLY A 16 -12.90 -4.59 1.09
CA GLY A 16 -13.67 -3.50 1.73
C GLY A 16 -12.94 -2.16 1.47
N PRO A 17 -13.63 -1.03 1.18
CA PRO A 17 -15.08 -0.78 1.14
C PRO A 17 -15.71 -0.91 -0.26
N TYR A 18 -15.02 -1.46 -1.26
CA TYR A 18 -15.54 -1.67 -2.61
C TYR A 18 -15.46 -3.16 -2.95
N PRO A 19 -16.53 -3.96 -2.75
CA PRO A 19 -16.52 -5.34 -3.18
C PRO A 19 -16.02 -5.37 -4.62
N GLY A 20 -14.93 -6.09 -4.85
CA GLY A 20 -14.24 -6.15 -6.12
C GLY A 20 -15.18 -6.74 -7.17
N TYR A 21 -16.06 -5.92 -7.72
CA TYR A 21 -16.90 -6.31 -8.83
C TYR A 21 -16.02 -6.33 -10.06
N VAL A 22 -15.45 -7.50 -10.38
CA VAL A 22 -14.67 -7.67 -11.62
C VAL A 22 -15.55 -7.37 -12.85
N HIS A 23 -16.88 -7.58 -12.77
CA HIS A 23 -17.81 -7.34 -13.87
C HIS A 23 -19.14 -6.64 -13.50
N GLY A 24 -19.30 -6.15 -12.28
CA GLY A 24 -20.53 -5.48 -11.82
C GLY A 24 -21.77 -6.39 -11.84
N ALA A 25 -22.93 -5.79 -11.57
CA ALA A 25 -24.25 -6.45 -11.59
C ALA A 25 -24.79 -6.70 -13.01
N ARG A 26 -23.93 -6.85 -14.03
CA ARG A 26 -24.34 -7.04 -15.43
C ARG A 26 -24.79 -8.49 -15.66
N PRO A 27 -26.10 -8.74 -15.88
CA PRO A 27 -26.64 -10.09 -16.01
C PRO A 27 -26.13 -10.83 -17.26
N GLU A 28 -25.68 -10.06 -18.27
CA GLU A 28 -25.11 -10.57 -19.52
C GLU A 28 -23.73 -11.21 -19.33
N ILE A 29 -22.99 -10.80 -18.28
CA ILE A 29 -21.64 -11.33 -17.97
C ILE A 29 -21.73 -12.44 -16.91
N CYS A 30 -22.64 -12.31 -15.94
CA CYS A 30 -22.92 -13.32 -14.94
C CYS A 30 -24.44 -13.43 -14.74
N ARG A 31 -25.02 -14.58 -15.14
CA ARG A 31 -26.47 -14.83 -15.15
C ARG A 31 -27.16 -14.63 -13.79
N HIS A 32 -26.42 -14.80 -12.69
CA HIS A 32 -26.90 -14.63 -11.32
C HIS A 32 -26.58 -13.25 -10.72
N GLY A 33 -25.77 -12.43 -11.41
CA GLY A 33 -25.08 -11.29 -10.83
C GLY A 33 -24.06 -11.74 -9.78
N CYS A 34 -23.00 -10.97 -9.54
CA CYS A 34 -22.26 -11.13 -8.29
C CYS A 34 -23.16 -10.59 -7.17
N GLN A 35 -23.99 -11.45 -6.59
CA GLN A 35 -24.58 -11.14 -5.31
C GLN A 35 -23.46 -11.29 -4.27
N PRO A 36 -23.08 -10.23 -3.54
CA PRO A 36 -22.29 -10.41 -2.35
C PRO A 36 -23.05 -11.41 -1.50
N ARG A 37 -22.43 -12.54 -1.17
CA ARG A 37 -22.97 -13.38 -0.12
C ARG A 37 -22.98 -12.52 1.14
N LEU A 38 -24.18 -12.15 1.59
CA LEU A 38 -24.37 -11.56 2.90
C LEU A 38 -23.76 -12.54 3.92
N ASP A 39 -22.64 -12.11 4.49
CA ASP A 39 -22.12 -12.50 5.80
C ASP A 39 -21.89 -13.98 6.10
N HIS A 40 -21.17 -14.69 5.22
CA HIS A 40 -20.40 -15.85 5.72
C HIS A 40 -19.29 -15.41 6.68
N ASP A 41 -18.80 -14.17 6.58
CA ASP A 41 -17.75 -13.62 7.45
C ASP A 41 -18.20 -13.31 8.87
N LEU A 42 -19.47 -12.94 9.10
CA LEU A 42 -19.95 -12.63 10.46
C LEU A 42 -20.10 -13.87 11.35
N ALA A 43 -20.25 -15.05 10.75
CA ALA A 43 -20.42 -16.31 11.48
C ALA A 43 -19.08 -16.93 11.93
N LEU A 44 -17.97 -16.53 11.31
CA LEU A 44 -16.65 -17.09 11.60
C LEU A 44 -15.98 -16.36 12.77
N THR A 45 -15.21 -17.09 13.57
CA THR A 45 -14.27 -16.48 14.51
C THR A 45 -13.09 -15.84 13.75
N PRO A 46 -12.31 -14.93 14.39
CA PRO A 46 -11.10 -14.40 13.77
C PRO A 46 -10.12 -15.49 13.30
N GLU A 47 -9.99 -16.56 14.07
CA GLU A 47 -9.14 -17.71 13.74
C GLU A 47 -9.68 -18.49 12.54
N GLU A 48 -10.97 -18.78 12.49
CA GLU A 48 -11.60 -19.47 11.35
C GLU A 48 -11.49 -18.66 10.05
N ARG A 49 -11.62 -17.33 10.12
CA ARG A 49 -11.36 -16.45 8.97
C ARG A 49 -9.91 -16.53 8.52
N LEU A 50 -8.96 -16.46 9.47
CA LEU A 50 -7.54 -16.55 9.15
C LEU A 50 -7.19 -17.89 8.49
N ILE A 51 -7.70 -19.00 9.01
CA ILE A 51 -7.48 -20.34 8.43
C ILE A 51 -8.04 -20.40 7.02
N ARG A 52 -9.28 -19.97 6.81
CA ARG A 52 -9.88 -19.94 5.46
C ARG A 52 -9.02 -19.12 4.50
N ASP A 53 -8.67 -17.89 4.87
CA ASP A 53 -7.92 -16.98 4.00
C ASP A 53 -6.53 -17.52 3.69
N ALA A 54 -5.87 -18.17 4.66
CA ALA A 54 -4.60 -18.85 4.46
C ALA A 54 -4.71 -20.01 3.47
N LEU A 55 -5.72 -20.87 3.62
CA LEU A 55 -5.94 -22.00 2.71
C LEU A 55 -6.29 -21.54 1.28
N GLU A 56 -7.13 -20.51 1.13
CA GLU A 56 -7.47 -19.94 -0.18
C GLU A 56 -6.23 -19.31 -0.85
N PHE A 57 -5.38 -18.62 -0.08
CA PHE A 57 -4.13 -18.08 -0.57
C PHE A 57 -3.16 -19.19 -1.01
N GLN A 58 -2.99 -20.24 -0.21
CA GLN A 58 -2.08 -21.35 -0.52
C GLN A 58 -2.53 -22.16 -1.74
N GLU A 59 -3.83 -22.43 -1.87
CA GLU A 59 -4.39 -23.09 -3.06
C GLU A 59 -4.05 -22.27 -4.33
N LEU A 60 -4.23 -20.94 -4.27
CA LEU A 60 -3.91 -20.06 -5.38
C LEU A 60 -2.39 -20.02 -5.67
N TYR A 61 -1.56 -19.86 -4.64
CA TYR A 61 -0.11 -19.79 -4.74
C TYR A 61 0.46 -21.07 -5.36
N HIS A 62 0.09 -22.25 -4.85
CA HIS A 62 0.60 -23.52 -5.33
C HIS A 62 0.08 -23.88 -6.72
N ALA A 63 -1.18 -23.55 -7.03
CA ALA A 63 -1.73 -23.75 -8.37
C ALA A 63 -1.02 -22.90 -9.43
N GLU A 64 -0.76 -21.61 -9.17
CA GLU A 64 -0.09 -20.73 -10.14
C GLU A 64 1.41 -21.04 -10.27
N ASN A 65 2.06 -21.54 -9.21
CA ASN A 65 3.46 -21.96 -9.24
C ASN A 65 3.67 -23.43 -9.63
N GLN A 66 2.60 -24.18 -9.90
CA GLN A 66 2.66 -25.61 -10.28
C GLN A 66 3.46 -26.44 -9.27
N SER A 67 3.24 -26.19 -7.98
CA SER A 67 3.95 -26.91 -6.91
C SER A 67 3.51 -28.38 -6.84
N ASP A 68 4.39 -29.24 -6.32
CA ASP A 68 4.03 -30.61 -6.00
C ASP A 68 2.96 -30.65 -4.89
N PRO A 69 1.90 -31.50 -5.00
CA PRO A 69 0.84 -31.57 -4.00
C PRO A 69 1.33 -31.90 -2.58
N GLU A 70 2.44 -32.63 -2.45
CA GLU A 70 3.06 -32.94 -1.16
C GLU A 70 3.66 -31.69 -0.50
N VAL A 71 4.21 -30.76 -1.28
CA VAL A 71 4.75 -29.48 -0.80
C VAL A 71 3.63 -28.59 -0.28
N GLU A 72 2.53 -28.48 -1.04
CA GLU A 72 1.32 -27.75 -0.60
C GLU A 72 0.75 -28.33 0.69
N ALA A 73 0.58 -29.65 0.77
CA ALA A 73 0.04 -30.32 1.96
C ALA A 73 0.93 -30.13 3.21
N ALA A 74 2.26 -30.18 3.04
CA ALA A 74 3.21 -29.93 4.10
C ALA A 74 3.12 -28.47 4.59
N ARG A 75 3.08 -27.51 3.67
CA ARG A 75 2.98 -26.07 4.00
C ARG A 75 1.66 -25.73 4.70
N ILE A 76 0.55 -26.31 4.24
CA ILE A 76 -0.76 -26.18 4.91
C ILE A 76 -0.68 -26.71 6.34
N THR A 77 -0.06 -27.87 6.55
CA THR A 77 0.06 -28.46 7.89
C THR A 77 0.87 -27.56 8.83
N GLU A 78 1.98 -26.99 8.35
CA GLU A 78 2.80 -26.02 9.09
C GLU A 78 1.99 -24.78 9.48
N ILE A 79 1.28 -24.17 8.53
CA ILE A 79 0.45 -22.98 8.77
C ILE A 79 -0.63 -23.25 9.83
N LEU A 80 -1.31 -24.40 9.75
CA LEU A 80 -2.34 -24.75 10.73
C LEU A 80 -1.74 -24.95 12.13
N GLN A 81 -0.52 -25.51 12.23
CA GLN A 81 0.19 -25.66 13.49
C GLN A 81 0.61 -24.29 14.06
N ASP A 82 1.13 -23.39 13.22
CA ASP A 82 1.52 -22.03 13.62
C ASP A 82 0.32 -21.23 14.13
N ILE A 83 -0.81 -21.29 13.43
CA ILE A 83 -2.05 -20.61 13.83
C ILE A 83 -2.52 -21.15 15.18
N ALA A 84 -2.54 -22.47 15.37
CA ALA A 84 -2.95 -23.08 16.63
C ALA A 84 -2.00 -22.71 17.79
N ALA A 85 -0.71 -22.58 17.53
CA ALA A 85 0.30 -22.30 18.55
C ALA A 85 0.43 -20.81 18.90
N THR A 86 0.27 -19.92 17.92
CA THR A 86 0.64 -18.50 18.04
C THR A 86 -0.51 -17.53 17.74
N GLY A 87 -1.63 -18.03 17.22
CA GLY A 87 -2.76 -17.23 16.75
C GLY A 87 -2.52 -16.58 15.38
N THR A 88 -1.40 -16.86 14.72
CA THR A 88 -1.08 -16.37 13.36
C THR A 88 -0.09 -17.29 12.63
N TYR A 89 0.30 -16.95 11.41
CA TYR A 89 1.41 -17.58 10.70
C TYR A 89 2.21 -16.51 9.94
N THR A 90 3.41 -16.86 9.51
CA THR A 90 4.27 -15.95 8.73
C THR A 90 4.44 -16.46 7.31
N HIS A 91 4.17 -15.60 6.33
CA HIS A 91 4.50 -15.89 4.94
C HIS A 91 6.00 -16.10 4.74
N THR A 92 6.40 -17.01 3.87
CA THR A 92 7.75 -17.05 3.31
C THR A 92 8.02 -15.79 2.48
N PHE A 93 9.27 -15.57 2.07
CA PHE A 93 9.58 -14.47 1.16
C PHE A 93 8.82 -14.61 -0.17
N ASP A 94 8.80 -15.82 -0.75
CA ASP A 94 8.17 -16.09 -2.05
C ASP A 94 6.65 -15.92 -1.99
N GLU A 95 6.03 -16.38 -0.91
CA GLU A 95 4.60 -16.17 -0.64
C GLU A 95 4.29 -14.66 -0.53
N LEU A 96 5.12 -13.90 0.19
CA LEU A 96 4.91 -12.47 0.34
C LEU A 96 5.08 -11.71 -0.98
N GLU A 97 6.08 -12.06 -1.77
CA GLU A 97 6.32 -11.45 -3.08
C GLU A 97 5.16 -11.75 -4.03
N TYR A 98 4.73 -13.02 -4.06
CA TYR A 98 3.57 -13.45 -4.83
C TYR A 98 2.30 -12.71 -4.41
N GLY A 99 2.02 -12.64 -3.10
CA GLY A 99 0.85 -11.96 -2.57
C GLY A 99 0.82 -10.47 -2.94
N ALA A 100 1.96 -9.78 -2.85
CA ALA A 100 2.07 -8.38 -3.26
C ALA A 100 1.81 -8.19 -4.77
N ARG A 101 2.34 -9.09 -5.60
CA ARG A 101 2.11 -9.11 -7.05
C ARG A 101 0.64 -9.33 -7.38
N VAL A 102 0.01 -10.31 -6.75
CA VAL A 102 -1.42 -10.62 -6.95
C VAL A 102 -2.31 -9.46 -6.47
N ALA A 103 -1.95 -8.81 -5.36
CA ALA A 103 -2.67 -7.62 -4.89
C ALA A 103 -2.66 -6.50 -5.94
N TRP A 104 -1.51 -6.24 -6.57
CA TRP A 104 -1.43 -5.26 -7.66
C TRP A 104 -2.17 -5.71 -8.93
N ARG A 105 -2.04 -6.98 -9.31
CA ARG A 105 -2.82 -7.60 -10.41
C ARG A 105 -4.32 -7.37 -10.23
N ASN A 106 -4.78 -7.47 -8.99
CA ASN A 106 -6.18 -7.35 -8.60
C ASN A 106 -6.61 -5.92 -8.28
N ALA A 107 -5.75 -4.91 -8.43
CA ALA A 107 -6.10 -3.50 -8.18
C ALA A 107 -6.89 -2.92 -9.37
N PRO A 108 -8.24 -2.82 -9.31
CA PRO A 108 -9.06 -2.53 -10.49
C PRO A 108 -8.87 -1.10 -11.01
N LYS A 109 -8.43 -0.19 -10.13
CA LYS A 109 -8.18 1.22 -10.44
C LYS A 109 -6.78 1.45 -11.05
N CYS A 110 -5.91 0.45 -11.08
CA CYS A 110 -4.57 0.60 -11.64
C CYS A 110 -4.57 0.28 -13.15
N ALA A 111 -4.36 1.30 -13.99
CA ALA A 111 -4.22 1.13 -15.43
C ALA A 111 -2.94 0.33 -15.81
N ASN A 112 -1.91 0.37 -14.95
CA ASN A 112 -0.62 -0.26 -15.17
C ASN A 112 -0.50 -1.69 -14.61
N ARG A 113 -1.61 -2.34 -14.25
CA ARG A 113 -1.63 -3.71 -13.71
C ARG A 113 -1.01 -4.77 -14.63
N LYS A 114 -0.77 -4.47 -15.91
CA LYS A 114 -0.06 -5.38 -16.83
C LYS A 114 1.38 -5.69 -16.39
N PHE A 115 2.00 -4.80 -15.63
CA PHE A 115 3.37 -4.96 -15.11
C PHE A 115 3.43 -5.66 -13.74
N TRP A 116 2.32 -6.23 -13.27
CA TRP A 116 2.20 -6.79 -11.92
C TRP A 116 3.30 -7.80 -11.58
N GLY A 117 3.69 -8.66 -12.53
CA GLY A 117 4.72 -9.68 -12.34
C GLY A 117 6.14 -9.12 -12.17
N GLU A 118 6.37 -7.85 -12.50
CA GLU A 118 7.67 -7.18 -12.40
C GLU A 118 7.84 -6.44 -11.06
N LEU A 119 6.82 -6.47 -10.18
CA LEU A 119 6.91 -5.86 -8.85
C LEU A 119 8.02 -6.52 -8.04
N LYS A 120 8.88 -5.70 -7.46
CA LYS A 120 9.98 -6.12 -6.59
C LYS A 120 9.60 -5.90 -5.14
N LEU A 121 9.64 -6.97 -4.35
CA LEU A 121 9.42 -6.90 -2.91
C LEU A 121 10.69 -6.42 -2.19
N LEU A 122 10.53 -5.42 -1.33
CA LEU A 122 11.48 -5.03 -0.30
C LEU A 122 10.93 -5.51 1.04
N ASP A 123 11.40 -6.65 1.52
CA ASP A 123 10.95 -7.22 2.80
C ASP A 123 11.54 -6.43 3.98
N ARG A 124 10.65 -5.72 4.69
CA ARG A 124 10.96 -4.87 5.84
C ARG A 124 10.21 -5.34 7.09
N ARG A 125 9.75 -6.59 7.15
CA ARG A 125 9.00 -7.15 8.30
C ARG A 125 9.78 -7.18 9.61
N GLN A 126 11.09 -7.05 9.54
CA GLN A 126 12.02 -6.92 10.67
C GLN A 126 12.10 -5.49 11.24
N VAL A 127 11.51 -4.49 10.58
CA VAL A 127 11.61 -3.08 10.98
C VAL A 127 10.56 -2.76 12.04
N THR A 128 11.02 -2.51 13.27
CA THR A 128 10.15 -2.31 14.44
C THR A 128 10.24 -0.92 15.08
N SER A 129 10.89 0.05 14.42
CA SER A 129 11.02 1.43 14.91
C SER A 129 10.70 2.44 13.83
N ALA A 130 10.19 3.61 14.22
CA ALA A 130 9.83 4.66 13.25
C ALA A 130 11.07 5.18 12.49
N LYS A 131 12.23 5.27 13.17
CA LYS A 131 13.52 5.55 12.52
C LYS A 131 13.92 4.48 11.50
N GLY A 132 13.68 3.22 11.80
CA GLY A 132 13.89 2.13 10.85
C GLY A 132 12.95 2.22 9.65
N MET A 133 11.69 2.59 9.87
CA MET A 133 10.73 2.85 8.79
C MET A 133 11.18 4.03 7.92
N HIS A 134 11.70 5.11 8.52
CA HIS A 134 12.24 6.27 7.80
C HIS A 134 13.35 5.85 6.86
N GLN A 135 14.34 5.09 7.37
CA GLN A 135 15.42 4.58 6.52
C GLN A 135 14.89 3.69 5.39
N ALA A 136 13.93 2.80 5.67
CA ALA A 136 13.33 1.95 4.66
C ALA A 136 12.57 2.75 3.57
N CYS A 137 11.93 3.87 3.92
CA CYS A 137 11.31 4.80 2.97
C CYS A 137 12.37 5.53 2.12
N LEU A 138 13.47 5.98 2.71
CA LEU A 138 14.57 6.62 1.97
C LEU A 138 15.23 5.64 0.98
N ASP A 139 15.53 4.41 1.42
CA ASP A 139 16.04 3.34 0.56
C ASP A 139 15.10 3.07 -0.62
N HIS A 140 13.79 3.06 -0.37
CA HIS A 140 12.77 2.86 -1.41
C HIS A 140 12.80 4.00 -2.44
N LEU A 141 12.81 5.26 -1.98
CA LEU A 141 12.88 6.43 -2.85
C LEU A 141 14.17 6.44 -3.68
N GLU A 142 15.30 6.08 -3.09
CA GLU A 142 16.58 5.99 -3.80
C GLU A 142 16.56 4.90 -4.88
N LEU A 143 16.02 3.72 -4.58
CA LEU A 143 15.86 2.65 -5.57
C LEU A 143 14.94 3.08 -6.71
N ALA A 144 13.81 3.71 -6.40
CA ALA A 144 12.88 4.22 -7.40
C ALA A 144 13.52 5.33 -8.26
N ALA A 145 14.29 6.25 -7.65
CA ALA A 145 15.00 7.30 -8.38
C ALA A 145 16.04 6.72 -9.35
N ARG A 146 16.84 5.75 -8.90
CA ARG A 146 17.91 5.13 -9.70
C ARG A 146 17.39 4.32 -10.88
N ASN A 147 16.26 3.64 -10.72
CA ASN A 147 15.69 2.75 -11.75
C ASN A 147 14.62 3.43 -12.62
N GLY A 148 14.17 4.64 -12.25
CA GLY A 148 13.16 5.39 -12.98
C GLY A 148 11.90 4.55 -13.22
N VAL A 149 11.36 4.61 -14.44
CA VAL A 149 10.14 3.88 -14.82
C VAL A 149 10.36 2.39 -15.14
N SER A 150 11.59 1.88 -14.99
CA SER A 150 11.93 0.50 -15.37
C SER A 150 11.64 -0.55 -14.29
N ALA A 151 11.25 -0.13 -13.08
CA ALA A 151 10.91 -1.05 -12.00
C ALA A 151 9.88 -0.46 -11.04
N ALA A 152 8.98 -1.30 -10.54
CA ALA A 152 8.09 -0.99 -9.43
C ALA A 152 8.54 -1.73 -8.17
N TYR A 153 8.47 -1.05 -7.04
CA TYR A 153 8.89 -1.57 -5.74
C TYR A 153 7.73 -1.50 -4.74
N ILE A 154 7.70 -2.43 -3.79
CA ILE A 154 6.84 -2.36 -2.61
C ILE A 154 7.66 -2.67 -1.38
N SER A 155 7.57 -1.83 -0.35
CA SER A 155 8.15 -2.12 0.97
C SER A 155 7.05 -2.69 1.88
N VAL A 156 7.27 -3.89 2.42
CA VAL A 156 6.32 -4.50 3.35
C VAL A 156 6.88 -4.49 4.76
N PHE A 157 6.24 -3.71 5.63
CA PHE A 157 6.51 -3.64 7.07
C PHE A 157 5.86 -4.80 7.84
N PRO A 158 6.17 -4.99 9.14
CA PRO A 158 5.56 -6.07 9.92
C PRO A 158 4.02 -6.03 9.84
N PRO A 159 3.34 -7.20 9.82
CA PRO A 159 1.88 -7.24 9.92
C PRO A 159 1.42 -6.79 11.31
N ALA A 160 0.12 -6.53 11.46
CA ALA A 160 -0.47 -6.33 12.78
C ALA A 160 -0.26 -7.57 13.66
N PRO A 161 0.03 -7.41 14.98
CA PRO A 161 0.19 -8.55 15.87
C PRO A 161 -1.13 -9.30 16.06
N PRO A 162 -1.08 -10.59 16.46
CA PRO A 162 -2.28 -11.38 16.74
C PRO A 162 -3.24 -10.66 17.70
N GLY A 163 -4.52 -10.63 17.36
CA GLY A 163 -5.56 -9.95 18.16
C GLY A 163 -5.62 -8.42 17.98
N SER A 164 -4.74 -7.82 17.17
CA SER A 164 -4.81 -6.41 16.78
C SER A 164 -5.16 -6.28 15.30
N THR A 165 -5.91 -5.23 14.97
CA THR A 165 -6.11 -4.79 13.57
C THR A 165 -5.17 -3.65 13.18
N ALA A 166 -4.41 -3.13 14.15
CA ALA A 166 -3.47 -2.04 13.95
C ALA A 166 -2.04 -2.59 13.88
N GLY A 167 -1.34 -2.26 12.80
CA GLY A 167 0.10 -2.49 12.63
C GLY A 167 0.83 -1.18 12.31
N PRO A 168 2.11 -1.23 11.91
CA PRO A 168 2.88 -0.07 11.50
C PRO A 168 2.16 0.77 10.44
N ARG A 169 2.27 2.10 10.51
CA ARG A 169 1.60 3.05 9.61
C ARG A 169 2.55 4.13 9.10
N VAL A 170 2.49 4.36 7.80
CA VAL A 170 2.85 5.64 7.19
C VAL A 170 1.55 6.44 7.12
N TRP A 171 1.49 7.61 7.75
CA TRP A 171 0.25 8.41 7.77
C TRP A 171 0.08 9.24 6.49
N ASN A 172 1.17 9.51 5.79
CA ASN A 172 1.14 10.20 4.51
C ASN A 172 0.42 9.34 3.47
N ASP A 173 -0.43 9.96 2.65
CA ASP A 173 -1.05 9.30 1.50
C ASP A 173 -0.03 8.88 0.42
N GLN A 174 1.10 9.57 0.38
CA GLN A 174 2.21 9.36 -0.54
C GLN A 174 3.53 9.70 0.16
N LEU A 175 4.62 9.01 -0.16
CA LEU A 175 5.94 9.31 0.43
C LEU A 175 6.42 10.72 0.07
N LEU A 176 6.17 11.17 -1.17
CA LEU A 176 6.49 12.51 -1.62
C LEU A 176 5.21 13.27 -1.88
N ARG A 177 5.01 14.39 -1.16
CA ARG A 177 3.89 15.29 -1.40
C ARG A 177 4.23 16.69 -0.94
N TYR A 178 3.74 17.69 -1.65
CA TYR A 178 3.90 19.07 -1.25
C TYR A 178 2.89 19.46 -0.17
N ALA A 179 3.31 20.36 0.71
CA ALA A 179 2.49 20.95 1.75
C ALA A 179 1.51 21.98 1.19
N GLY A 180 0.46 22.24 1.96
CA GLY A 180 -0.52 23.30 1.69
C GLY A 180 -0.66 24.22 2.89
N TYR A 181 -0.51 25.52 2.69
CA TYR A 181 -0.55 26.53 3.74
C TYR A 181 -1.73 27.47 3.54
N ARG A 182 -2.43 27.78 4.62
CA ARG A 182 -3.47 28.81 4.62
C ARG A 182 -2.82 30.19 4.65
N GLY A 183 -3.05 30.97 3.60
CA GLY A 183 -2.61 32.35 3.48
C GLY A 183 -3.65 33.36 3.94
N PRO A 184 -3.33 34.67 3.83
CA PRO A 184 -4.26 35.76 4.13
C PRO A 184 -5.55 35.64 3.32
N GLN A 185 -6.66 36.08 3.92
CA GLN A 185 -7.98 36.16 3.26
C GLN A 185 -8.47 34.83 2.66
N GLY A 186 -8.01 33.69 3.18
CA GLY A 186 -8.43 32.37 2.73
C GLY A 186 -7.72 31.86 1.47
N SER A 187 -6.69 32.56 1.00
CA SER A 187 -5.78 32.05 -0.03
C SER A 187 -5.07 30.77 0.45
N ILE A 188 -4.57 29.97 -0.49
CA ILE A 188 -3.81 28.75 -0.20
C ILE A 188 -2.52 28.79 -0.99
N LEU A 189 -1.40 28.64 -0.30
CA LEU A 189 -0.07 28.44 -0.89
C LEU A 189 0.22 26.94 -0.95
N GLY A 190 0.74 26.44 -2.07
CA GLY A 190 1.08 25.03 -2.25
C GLY A 190 -0.12 24.14 -2.56
N ASP A 191 -0.06 22.87 -2.15
CA ASP A 191 -1.06 21.85 -2.48
C ASP A 191 -2.30 21.96 -1.59
N ARG A 192 -3.42 22.38 -2.20
CA ARG A 192 -4.73 22.46 -1.53
C ARG A 192 -5.20 21.12 -0.97
N VAL A 193 -4.88 20.00 -1.61
CA VAL A 193 -5.31 18.67 -1.14
C VAL A 193 -4.58 18.29 0.14
N SER A 194 -3.32 18.71 0.27
CA SER A 194 -2.49 18.49 1.45
C SER A 194 -2.80 19.44 2.62
N LEU A 195 -3.57 20.51 2.42
CA LEU A 195 -3.83 21.53 3.44
C LEU A 195 -4.37 20.93 4.76
N PRO A 196 -5.38 20.04 4.78
CA PRO A 196 -5.87 19.47 6.04
C PRO A 196 -4.80 18.66 6.78
N PHE A 197 -3.98 17.90 6.03
CA PHE A 197 -2.88 17.13 6.61
C PHE A 197 -1.78 18.06 7.15
N THR A 198 -1.41 19.09 6.39
CA THR A 198 -0.43 20.10 6.79
C THR A 198 -0.86 20.81 8.08
N GLU A 199 -2.13 21.25 8.16
CA GLU A 199 -2.68 21.87 9.38
C GLU A 199 -2.68 20.90 10.57
N LEU A 200 -2.91 19.60 10.34
CA LEU A 200 -2.81 18.56 11.36
C LEU A 200 -1.37 18.46 11.90
N LEU A 201 -0.36 18.41 11.02
CA LEU A 201 1.04 18.33 11.43
C LEU A 201 1.44 19.55 12.26
N GLN A 202 1.05 20.76 11.83
CA GLN A 202 1.35 22.00 12.54
C GLN A 202 0.70 22.07 13.92
N ARG A 203 -0.58 21.70 14.03
CA ARG A 203 -1.35 21.87 15.27
C ARG A 203 -1.18 20.74 16.28
N ARG A 204 -0.88 19.53 15.81
CA ARG A 204 -0.90 18.31 16.65
C ARG A 204 0.48 17.70 16.84
N LEU A 205 1.36 17.82 15.86
CA LEU A 205 2.69 17.20 15.89
C LEU A 205 3.83 18.23 15.92
N GLY A 206 3.51 19.53 15.98
CA GLY A 206 4.49 20.60 16.15
C GLY A 206 5.37 20.83 14.92
N TRP A 207 4.99 20.30 13.74
CA TRP A 207 5.75 20.54 12.52
C TRP A 207 5.68 22.02 12.14
N ALA A 208 6.82 22.63 11.86
CA ALA A 208 6.91 23.99 11.37
C ALA A 208 7.56 23.99 9.98
N PRO A 209 7.01 24.72 8.99
CA PRO A 209 7.68 24.88 7.71
C PRO A 209 8.97 25.67 7.87
N ALA A 210 9.77 25.72 6.80
CA ALA A 210 10.91 26.63 6.72
C ALA A 210 10.47 28.08 7.01
N ALA A 211 11.41 28.91 7.46
CA ALA A 211 11.14 30.31 7.84
C ALA A 211 10.41 31.12 6.75
N CYS A 212 10.59 30.73 5.47
CA CYS A 212 9.81 31.22 4.35
C CYS A 212 9.19 30.01 3.62
N PRO A 213 7.88 29.72 3.84
CA PRO A 213 7.22 28.60 3.18
C PRO A 213 7.06 28.87 1.68
N GLY A 214 7.35 27.85 0.87
CA GLY A 214 7.22 27.86 -0.58
C GLY A 214 5.99 27.08 -1.08
N PRO A 215 5.62 27.26 -2.36
CA PRO A 215 4.52 26.50 -2.97
C PRO A 215 4.83 25.01 -3.21
N PHE A 216 6.08 24.59 -3.02
CA PHE A 216 6.55 23.23 -3.29
C PHE A 216 7.38 22.67 -2.13
N ASP A 217 7.02 23.02 -0.90
CA ASP A 217 7.66 22.48 0.30
C ASP A 217 7.24 21.03 0.47
N VAL A 218 8.20 20.11 0.59
CA VAL A 218 7.92 18.68 0.78
C VAL A 218 7.48 18.42 2.21
N LEU A 219 6.38 17.69 2.39
CA LEU A 219 5.93 17.25 3.70
C LEU A 219 6.90 16.24 4.33
N PRO A 220 7.08 16.26 5.66
CA PRO A 220 7.82 15.20 6.35
C PRO A 220 7.05 13.88 6.27
N LEU A 221 7.75 12.77 6.46
CA LEU A 221 7.12 11.49 6.73
C LEU A 221 6.63 11.44 8.18
N VAL A 222 5.41 10.97 8.37
CA VAL A 222 4.78 10.75 9.67
C VAL A 222 4.66 9.24 9.84
N LEU A 223 5.52 8.69 10.69
CA LEU A 223 5.76 7.24 10.78
C LEU A 223 5.43 6.75 12.18
N GLN A 224 4.66 5.67 12.25
CA GLN A 224 4.25 5.04 13.49
C GLN A 224 4.54 3.55 13.39
N ALA A 225 5.60 3.08 14.06
CA ALA A 225 5.98 1.67 14.02
C ALA A 225 5.09 0.81 14.94
N ASP A 226 4.77 1.33 16.13
CA ASP A 226 3.85 0.70 17.07
C ASP A 226 2.57 1.56 17.20
N PRO A 227 1.38 1.00 16.94
CA PRO A 227 0.11 1.70 17.13
C PRO A 227 -0.14 2.27 18.53
N THR A 228 0.53 1.76 19.55
CA THR A 228 0.43 2.21 20.94
C THR A 228 1.34 3.40 21.25
N GLU A 229 2.30 3.69 20.37
CA GLU A 229 3.23 4.82 20.47
C GLU A 229 2.77 6.01 19.60
N PRO A 230 3.10 7.25 19.97
CA PRO A 230 2.82 8.41 19.12
C PRO A 230 3.61 8.33 17.80
N PRO A 231 3.08 8.87 16.69
CA PRO A 231 3.83 8.95 15.44
C PRO A 231 5.02 9.91 15.57
N GLU A 232 6.08 9.64 14.83
CA GLU A 232 7.27 10.47 14.74
C GLU A 232 7.35 11.16 13.36
N LEU A 233 7.89 12.39 13.35
CA LEU A 233 8.09 13.20 12.16
C LEU A 233 9.53 13.06 11.66
N PHE A 234 9.70 12.79 10.37
CA PHE A 234 11.01 12.73 9.73
C PHE A 234 11.03 13.54 8.45
N ASP A 235 11.90 14.54 8.37
CA ASP A 235 12.14 15.26 7.12
C ASP A 235 12.78 14.33 6.08
N ILE A 236 12.46 14.58 4.82
CA ILE A 236 13.06 13.89 3.68
C ILE A 236 14.17 14.78 3.13
N PRO A 237 15.45 14.35 3.15
CA PRO A 237 16.52 15.13 2.56
C PRO A 237 16.25 15.35 1.06
N SER A 238 16.55 16.55 0.56
CA SER A 238 16.26 16.93 -0.84
C SER A 238 16.92 16.02 -1.87
N THR A 239 18.01 15.32 -1.51
CA THR A 239 18.65 14.30 -2.35
C THR A 239 17.76 13.10 -2.67
N PHE A 240 16.72 12.84 -1.87
CA PHE A 240 15.73 11.77 -2.09
C PHE A 240 14.45 12.27 -2.77
N VAL A 241 14.40 13.54 -3.17
CA VAL A 241 13.24 14.16 -3.81
C VAL A 241 13.64 14.62 -5.22
N PRO A 242 13.72 13.72 -6.21
CA PRO A 242 13.97 14.13 -7.58
C PRO A 242 12.78 14.94 -8.09
N GLU A 243 12.98 16.22 -8.39
CA GLU A 243 11.97 17.12 -8.93
C GLU A 243 12.25 17.44 -10.40
N VAL A 244 11.18 17.55 -11.19
CA VAL A 244 11.22 17.93 -12.60
C VAL A 244 10.59 19.31 -12.74
N ALA A 245 11.38 20.27 -13.22
CA ALA A 245 10.88 21.58 -13.61
C ALA A 245 10.00 21.48 -14.85
N ILE A 246 8.85 22.15 -14.83
CA ILE A 246 7.89 22.15 -15.93
C ILE A 246 8.16 23.37 -16.82
N TRP A 247 8.42 23.10 -18.09
CA TRP A 247 8.66 24.12 -19.12
C TRP A 247 8.02 23.66 -20.43
N HIS A 248 7.84 24.59 -21.38
CA HIS A 248 7.27 24.26 -22.69
C HIS A 248 8.31 24.55 -23.79
N PRO A 249 8.51 23.62 -24.75
CA PRO A 249 9.53 23.77 -25.79
C PRO A 249 9.30 24.97 -26.72
N GLU A 250 8.04 25.32 -26.96
CA GLU A 250 7.67 26.44 -27.83
C GLU A 250 7.20 27.69 -27.07
N TYR A 251 6.98 27.59 -25.76
CA TYR A 251 6.42 28.67 -24.93
C TYR A 251 7.31 28.93 -23.70
N PRO A 252 8.44 29.64 -23.85
CA PRO A 252 9.43 29.82 -22.78
C PRO A 252 8.88 30.47 -21.51
N TRP A 253 7.87 31.33 -21.63
CA TRP A 253 7.22 32.00 -20.50
C TRP A 253 6.63 31.02 -19.46
N LEU A 254 6.36 29.77 -19.84
CA LEU A 254 5.86 28.76 -18.89
C LEU A 254 6.90 28.45 -17.81
N ALA A 255 8.20 28.51 -18.13
CA ALA A 255 9.27 28.30 -17.17
C ALA A 255 9.30 29.40 -16.09
N ASP A 256 8.87 30.62 -16.43
CA ASP A 256 8.80 31.76 -15.50
C ASP A 256 7.77 31.54 -14.38
N LEU A 257 6.84 30.60 -14.55
CA LEU A 257 5.90 30.20 -13.49
C LEU A 257 6.57 29.39 -12.37
N GLY A 258 7.79 28.88 -12.58
CA GLY A 258 8.54 28.12 -11.58
C GLY A 258 7.88 26.79 -11.16
N LEU A 259 7.02 26.23 -12.00
CA LEU A 259 6.28 25.00 -11.70
C LEU A 259 7.23 23.79 -11.67
N LYS A 260 7.01 22.88 -10.72
CA LYS A 260 7.76 21.62 -10.64
C LYS A 260 6.92 20.50 -10.03
N TRP A 261 7.33 19.27 -10.27
CA TRP A 261 6.70 18.07 -9.68
C TRP A 261 7.75 17.03 -9.32
N TYR A 262 7.52 16.26 -8.26
CA TYR A 262 8.39 15.13 -7.92
C TYR A 262 8.25 14.01 -8.95
N ALA A 263 9.36 13.34 -9.29
CA ALA A 263 9.41 12.33 -10.35
C ALA A 263 8.87 10.96 -9.92
N ILE A 264 8.76 10.70 -8.61
CA ILE A 264 8.39 9.39 -8.06
C ILE A 264 6.98 9.48 -7.46
N THR A 265 6.08 8.60 -7.92
CA THR A 265 4.76 8.40 -7.31
C THR A 265 4.78 7.15 -6.43
N ALA A 266 4.89 7.34 -5.12
CA ALA A 266 4.90 6.25 -4.13
C ALA A 266 3.72 6.41 -3.17
N PHE A 267 2.78 5.46 -3.21
CA PHE A 267 1.58 5.37 -2.38
C PHE A 267 1.78 4.43 -1.20
#